data_AF-A0A6L9Q1N3-F1
#
_entry.id   AF-A0A6L9Q1N3-F1
#
_cell.length_a   1.000
_cell.length_b   1.000
_cell.length_c   1.000
_cell.angle_alpha   90.00
_cell.angle_beta   90.00
_cell.angle_gamma   90.00
#
_symmetry.space_group_name_H-M   'P 1'
#
loop_
_entity.id
_entity.type
_entity.pdbx_description
1 polymer ?
#
loop_
_entity_poly.entity_id
_entity_poly.type
_entity_poly.pdbx_seq_one_letter_code
_entity_poly.pdbx_strand_id
1 'polypeptide(L)' 'MCDLGLGFPELGRVSLMELAQVRGMLKLPIEQDLHFRPDKRLSVYAKEARSAGRIQA' A
#
# COMPACT_ATOMS: atom_id res chain seq x y z
N MET A 1 -1.61 4.74 -1.26
CA MET A 1 -0.17 4.83 -0.99
C MET A 1 0.43 3.57 -1.56
N CYS A 2 1.32 3.69 -2.53
CA CYS A 2 1.90 2.53 -3.21
C CYS A 2 3.40 2.54 -2.95
N ASP A 3 3.93 1.42 -2.50
CA ASP A 3 5.37 1.20 -2.47
C ASP A 3 5.73 0.32 -3.66
N LEU A 4 6.40 0.92 -4.64
CA LEU A 4 6.83 0.23 -5.85
C LEU A 4 8.23 -0.41 -5.68
N GLY A 5 8.75 -0.45 -4.44
CA GLY A 5 10.10 -0.96 -4.17
C GLY A 5 11.21 0.01 -4.57
N LEU A 6 10.88 1.30 -4.75
CA LEU A 6 11.81 2.38 -5.11
C LEU A 6 12.48 3.02 -3.89
N GLY A 7 12.31 2.45 -2.69
CA GLY A 7 12.90 2.94 -1.44
C GLY A 7 12.13 4.09 -0.78
N PHE A 8 10.97 4.47 -1.33
CA PHE A 8 10.00 5.34 -0.67
C PHE A 8 8.59 5.07 -1.22
N PRO A 9 7.57 5.06 -0.37
CA PRO A 9 6.18 4.97 -0.82
C PRO A 9 5.76 6.30 -1.46
N GLU A 10 5.14 6.20 -2.64
CA GLU A 10 4.58 7.35 -3.33
C GLU A 10 3.09 7.53 -2.98
N LEU A 11 2.68 8.80 -2.87
CA LEU A 11 1.27 9.19 -2.93
C LEU A 11 0.81 9.18 -4.40
N GLY A 12 0.89 7.99 -5.01
CA GLY A 12 0.41 7.73 -6.36
C GLY A 12 -1.06 7.32 -6.39
N ARG A 13 -1.60 7.23 -7.62
CA ARG A 13 -2.88 6.59 -7.90
C ARG A 13 -2.63 5.21 -8.47
N VAL A 14 -3.47 4.26 -8.10
CA VAL A 14 -3.50 2.93 -8.67
C VAL A 14 -4.96 2.56 -8.93
N SER A 15 -5.23 1.82 -10.00
CA SER A 15 -6.58 1.33 -10.26
C SER A 15 -6.88 0.12 -9.38
N LEU A 16 -8.01 0.17 -8.67
CA LEU A 16 -8.50 -1.00 -7.93
C LEU A 16 -8.87 -2.15 -8.88
N MET A 17 -9.31 -1.84 -10.11
CA MET A 17 -9.61 -2.87 -11.10
C MET A 17 -8.34 -3.58 -11.56
N GLU A 18 -7.23 -2.85 -11.73
CA GLU A 18 -5.93 -3.45 -12.07
C GLU A 18 -5.45 -4.35 -10.93
N LEU A 19 -5.50 -3.85 -9.67
CA LEU A 19 -5.13 -4.65 -8.50
C LEU A 19 -5.97 -5.93 -8.35
N ALA A 20 -7.26 -5.86 -8.68
CA ALA A 20 -8.15 -7.03 -8.64
C ALA A 20 -7.79 -8.11 -9.69
N GLN A 21 -7.07 -7.76 -10.76
CA GLN A 21 -6.57 -8.73 -11.75
C GLN A 21 -5.20 -9.31 -11.38
N VAL A 22 -4.46 -8.68 -10.46
CA VAL A 22 -3.16 -9.20 -10.01
C VAL A 22 -3.34 -10.56 -9.33
N ARG A 23 -2.42 -11.48 -9.62
CA ARG A 23 -2.34 -12.80 -9.00
C ARG A 23 -0.95 -13.00 -8.44
N GLY A 24 -0.86 -13.32 -7.15
CA GLY A 24 0.41 -13.67 -6.50
C GLY A 24 0.94 -15.04 -6.92
N MET A 25 2.07 -15.47 -6.35
CA MET A 25 2.70 -16.77 -6.66
C MET A 25 1.75 -17.96 -6.49
N LEU A 26 0.83 -17.89 -5.53
CA LEU A 26 -0.16 -18.95 -5.26
C LEU A 26 -1.45 -18.80 -6.11
N LYS A 27 -1.45 -17.95 -7.14
CA LYS A 27 -2.62 -17.59 -7.96
C LYS A 27 -3.79 -16.99 -7.16
N LEU A 28 -3.51 -16.44 -5.98
CA LEU A 28 -4.49 -15.74 -5.16
C LEU A 28 -4.53 -14.24 -5.54
N PRO A 29 -5.70 -13.60 -5.47
CA PRO A 29 -5.81 -12.15 -5.63
C PRO A 29 -5.15 -11.43 -4.45
N ILE A 30 -4.94 -10.12 -4.59
CA ILE A 30 -4.54 -9.26 -3.48
C ILE A 30 -5.66 -9.23 -2.44
N GLU A 31 -5.30 -9.40 -1.17
CA GLU A 31 -6.23 -9.29 -0.05
C GLU A 31 -6.38 -7.82 0.38
N GLN A 32 -7.63 -7.41 0.64
CA GLN A 32 -7.90 -6.14 1.29
C GLN A 32 -8.04 -6.36 2.79
N ASP A 33 -7.22 -5.66 3.58
CA ASP A 33 -7.38 -5.64 5.03
C ASP A 33 -8.65 -4.85 5.41
N LEU A 34 -9.70 -5.59 5.78
CA LEU A 34 -10.98 -5.03 6.22
C LEU A 34 -10.97 -4.60 7.69
N HIS A 35 -9.94 -4.97 8.44
CA HIS A 35 -9.80 -4.66 9.86
C HIS A 35 -8.90 -3.46 10.12
N PHE A 36 -8.20 -2.97 9.10
CA PHE A 36 -7.42 -1.74 9.17
C PHE A 36 -8.30 -0.53 9.56
N ARG A 37 -7.99 0.07 10.70
CA ARG A 37 -8.64 1.29 11.21
C ARG A 37 -7.62 2.42 11.29
N PRO A 38 -7.66 3.40 10.38
CA PRO A 38 -6.70 4.49 10.40
C PRO A 38 -6.90 5.37 11.64
N ASP A 39 -5.86 5.51 12.45
CA ASP A 39 -5.79 6.44 13.59
C ASP A 39 -5.09 7.76 13.22
N LYS A 40 -4.42 7.80 12.06
CA LYS A 40 -3.69 8.95 11.54
C LYS A 40 -4.20 9.37 10.17
N ARG A 41 -3.88 10.61 9.77
CA ARG A 41 -4.11 11.07 8.39
C ARG A 41 -3.16 10.34 7.43
N LEU A 42 -3.60 10.14 6.19
CA LEU A 42 -2.79 9.51 5.14
C LEU A 42 -1.40 10.17 4.96
N SER A 43 -1.30 11.50 5.10
CA SER A 43 -0.04 12.23 5.02
C SER A 43 0.96 11.86 6.13
N VAL A 44 0.46 11.48 7.31
CA VAL A 44 1.29 11.04 8.44
C VAL A 44 1.87 9.66 8.14
N TYR A 45 1.04 8.70 7.71
CA TYR A 45 1.51 7.39 7.27
C TYR A 45 2.53 7.52 6.13
N ALA A 46 2.30 8.40 5.15
CA ALA A 46 3.23 8.61 4.06
C ALA A 46 4.60 9.15 4.54
N LYS A 47 4.60 10.05 5.53
CA LYS A 47 5.84 10.56 6.12
C LYS A 47 6.58 9.48 6.91
N GLU A 48 5.88 8.71 7.73
CA GLU A 48 6.44 7.59 8.50
C GLU A 48 7.03 6.54 7.55
N ALA A 49 6.30 6.18 6.51
CA ALA A 49 6.70 5.18 5.55
C ALA A 49 7.88 5.65 4.67
N ARG A 50 7.95 6.95 4.31
CA ARG A 50 9.14 7.54 3.68
C ARG A 50 10.36 7.51 4.60
N SER A 51 10.18 7.80 5.89
CA SER A 51 11.29 7.72 6.86
C SER A 51 11.79 6.29 7.07
N ALA A 52 10.90 5.31 6.97
CA ALA A 52 11.23 3.90 7.13
C ALA A 52 11.66 3.21 5.83
N GLY A 53 11.50 3.87 4.69
CA GLY A 53 11.70 3.29 3.36
C GLY A 53 10.71 2.18 3.00
N ARG A 54 9.61 2.03 3.76
CA ARG A 54 8.58 1.00 3.58
C ARG A 54 7.28 1.36 4.31
N ILE A 55 6.16 0.79 3.90
CA ILE A 55 4.88 0.91 4.62
C ILE A 55 4.98 0.20 5.99
N GLN A 56 4.50 0.88 7.04
CA GLN A 56 4.32 0.31 8.38
C GLN A 56 2.82 0.21 8.66
N ALA A 57 2.38 -0.93 9.16
CA ALA A 57 0.98 -1.24 9.49
C ALA A 57 0.74 -1.12 10.99
#